data_AF-A0A926DV76-F1
#
_entry.id   AF-A0A926DV76-F1
#
_cell.length_a   1.000
_cell.length_b   1.000
_cell.length_c   1.000
_cell.angle_alpha   90.00
_cell.angle_beta   90.00
_cell.angle_gamma   90.00
#
_symmetry.space_group_name_H-M   'P 1'
#
loop_
_entity.id
_entity.type
_entity.pdbx_description
1 polymer ?
#
loop_
_entity_poly.entity_id
_entity_poly.type
_entity_poly.pdbx_seq_one_letter_code
_entity_poly.pdbx_strand_id
1 'polypeptide(L)'
;MEQVKRYAFEGEVIEVPLRWDEGAQTYVEDYKSVIENPIYSPSGRPVLLTIEDACPYTDMADDNPDSIDCGSCRHYHQFPGSLLGVCRNEQRRSGVKPKRTKARAKKEDTT
;
A
#
# COMPACT_ATOMS: atom_id res chain seq x y z
N MET A 1 -17.02 -19.33 2.61
CA MET A 1 -15.91 -19.29 1.64
C MET A 1 -15.41 -17.87 1.61
N GLU A 2 -14.13 -17.67 1.89
CA GLU A 2 -13.50 -16.36 1.75
C GLU A 2 -13.35 -16.05 0.26
N GLN A 3 -13.96 -14.96 -0.20
CA GLN A 3 -13.84 -14.50 -1.58
C GLN A 3 -12.57 -13.66 -1.71
N VAL A 4 -11.82 -13.84 -2.79
CA VAL A 4 -10.59 -13.09 -3.05
C VAL A 4 -10.58 -12.57 -4.48
N LYS A 5 -9.98 -11.39 -4.68
CA LYS A 5 -9.61 -10.86 -5.99
C LYS A 5 -8.13 -11.10 -6.22
N ARG A 6 -7.79 -11.51 -7.44
CA ARG A 6 -6.42 -11.86 -7.82
C ARG A 6 -5.82 -10.80 -8.72
N TYR A 7 -4.62 -10.37 -8.38
CA TYR A 7 -3.82 -9.44 -9.18
C TYR A 7 -2.51 -10.11 -9.60
N ALA A 8 -2.15 -9.94 -10.87
CA ALA A 8 -0.86 -10.36 -11.39
C ALA A 8 0.14 -9.20 -11.26
N PHE A 9 1.30 -9.46 -10.67
CA PHE A 9 2.36 -8.48 -10.52
C PHE A 9 3.73 -9.15 -10.64
N GLU A 10 4.56 -8.73 -11.61
CA GLU A 10 5.93 -9.27 -11.83
C GLU A 10 6.00 -10.81 -11.87
N GLY A 11 4.97 -11.48 -12.40
CA GLY A 11 4.88 -12.95 -12.45
C GLY A 11 4.34 -13.61 -11.19
N GLU A 12 4.02 -12.83 -10.15
CA GLU A 12 3.38 -13.28 -8.91
C GLU A 12 1.87 -13.08 -8.95
N VAL A 13 1.15 -13.88 -8.17
CA VAL A 13 -0.28 -13.68 -7.91
C VAL A 13 -0.46 -13.19 -6.48
N ILE A 14 -1.16 -12.08 -6.35
CA ILE A 14 -1.51 -11.46 -5.07
C ILE A 14 -3.01 -11.62 -4.88
N GLU A 15 -3.39 -12.21 -3.74
CA GLU A 15 -4.79 -12.40 -3.36
C GLU A 15 -5.20 -11.32 -2.36
N VAL A 16 -6.24 -10.56 -2.70
CA VAL A 16 -6.82 -9.53 -1.85
C VAL A 16 -8.19 -10.01 -1.39
N PRO A 17 -8.49 -10.02 -0.09
CA PRO A 17 -9.78 -10.43 0.43
C PRO A 17 -10.89 -9.51 -0.05
N LEU A 18 -12.05 -10.10 -0.31
CA LEU A 18 -13.27 -9.40 -0.66
C LEU A 18 -14.30 -9.54 0.46
N ARG A 19 -15.03 -8.47 0.71
CA ARG A 19 -16.22 -8.47 1.56
C ARG A 19 -17.45 -8.15 0.73
N TRP A 20 -18.59 -8.71 1.13
CA TRP A 20 -19.87 -8.26 0.60
C TRP A 20 -20.13 -6.84 1.11
N ASP A 21 -20.55 -5.96 0.22
CA ASP A 21 -20.99 -4.60 0.55
C ASP A 21 -22.49 -4.48 0.31
N GLU A 22 -23.26 -4.31 1.38
CA GLU A 22 -24.72 -4.20 1.30
C GLU A 22 -25.17 -2.95 0.53
N GLY A 23 -24.41 -1.85 0.60
CA GLY A 23 -24.76 -0.62 -0.12
C GLY A 23 -24.61 -0.77 -1.63
N ALA A 24 -23.50 -1.39 -2.06
CA ALA A 24 -23.19 -1.62 -3.46
C ALA A 24 -23.79 -2.92 -4.03
N GLN A 25 -24.36 -3.79 -3.18
CA GLN A 25 -24.91 -5.11 -3.54
C GLN A 25 -23.91 -5.95 -4.37
N THR A 26 -22.63 -5.90 -3.99
CA THR A 26 -21.56 -6.61 -4.67
C THR A 26 -20.39 -6.88 -3.73
N TYR A 27 -19.44 -7.71 -4.17
CA TYR A 27 -18.18 -7.93 -3.47
C TYR A 27 -17.18 -6.82 -3.80
N VAL A 28 -16.61 -6.20 -2.76
CA VAL A 28 -15.60 -5.15 -2.84
C VAL A 28 -14.35 -5.55 -2.05
N GLU A 29 -13.23 -4.92 -2.35
CA GLU A 29 -11.98 -5.16 -1.61
C GLU A 29 -12.14 -4.83 -0.12
N ASP A 30 -11.74 -5.76 0.73
CA ASP A 30 -11.77 -5.57 2.18
C ASP A 30 -10.53 -4.82 2.66
N TYR A 31 -10.51 -3.51 2.41
CA TYR A 31 -9.42 -2.64 2.83
C TYR A 31 -9.16 -2.69 4.34
N LYS A 32 -10.19 -2.94 5.16
CA LYS A 32 -10.04 -3.04 6.61
C LYS A 32 -9.16 -4.23 6.97
N SER A 33 -9.43 -5.40 6.37
CA SER A 33 -8.58 -6.58 6.57
C SER A 33 -7.15 -6.34 6.10
N VAL A 34 -6.94 -5.61 5.00
CA VAL A 34 -5.58 -5.29 4.51
C VAL A 34 -4.82 -4.36 5.48
N ILE A 35 -5.50 -3.38 6.06
CA ILE A 35 -4.90 -2.45 7.04
C ILE A 35 -4.57 -3.19 8.34
N GLU A 36 -5.48 -4.03 8.85
CA GLU A 36 -5.30 -4.78 10.09
C GLU A 36 -4.30 -5.93 9.95
N ASN A 37 -4.30 -6.60 8.79
CA ASN A 37 -3.42 -7.72 8.46
C ASN A 37 -2.71 -7.44 7.14
N PRO A 38 -1.53 -6.78 7.17
CA PRO A 38 -0.81 -6.41 5.97
C PRO A 38 -0.54 -7.59 5.05
N ILE A 39 -0.95 -7.44 3.79
CA ILE A 39 -0.73 -8.44 2.74
C ILE A 39 0.65 -8.20 2.12
N TYR A 40 1.34 -9.29 1.85
CA TYR A 40 2.60 -9.29 1.12
C TYR A 40 2.49 -10.20 -0.09
N SER A 41 3.15 -9.82 -1.18
CA SER A 41 3.35 -10.73 -2.31
C SER A 41 4.20 -11.94 -1.88
N PRO A 42 4.23 -13.04 -2.66
CA PRO A 42 5.07 -14.21 -2.36
C PRO A 42 6.55 -13.86 -2.12
N SER A 43 7.10 -12.90 -2.85
CA SER A 43 8.46 -12.39 -2.64
C SER A 43 8.59 -11.35 -1.51
N GLY A 44 7.54 -11.15 -0.72
CA GLY A 44 7.54 -10.32 0.47
C GLY A 44 7.33 -8.83 0.22
N ARG A 45 6.85 -8.41 -0.97
CA ARG A 45 6.58 -6.99 -1.24
C ARG A 45 5.25 -6.57 -0.60
N PRO A 46 5.19 -5.46 0.17
CA PRO A 46 3.95 -5.07 0.83
C PRO A 46 2.92 -4.54 -0.17
N VAL A 47 1.65 -4.90 0.06
CA VAL A 47 0.47 -4.33 -0.58
C VAL A 47 -0.04 -3.18 0.29
N LEU A 48 -0.26 -2.02 -0.31
CA LEU A 48 -0.61 -0.77 0.38
C LEU A 48 -1.72 -0.05 -0.36
N LEU A 49 -2.49 0.76 0.36
CA LEU A 49 -3.41 1.72 -0.25
C LEU A 49 -2.62 2.83 -0.96
N THR A 50 -3.20 3.36 -2.03
CA THR A 50 -2.62 4.46 -2.83
C THR A 50 -2.46 5.71 -1.98
N ILE A 51 -3.38 5.92 -1.03
CA ILE A 51 -3.43 7.09 -0.15
C ILE A 51 -2.62 6.94 1.16
N GLU A 52 -1.83 5.87 1.31
CA GLU A 52 -0.95 5.73 2.48
C GLU A 52 0.15 6.79 2.46
N ASP A 53 0.50 7.33 3.63
CA ASP A 53 1.63 8.24 3.79
C ASP A 53 2.91 7.67 3.15
N ALA A 54 3.66 8.50 2.43
CA ALA A 54 4.87 8.03 1.81
C ALA A 54 5.94 7.64 2.84
N CYS A 55 6.62 6.53 2.58
CA CYS A 55 7.66 6.04 3.49
C CYS A 55 8.98 6.82 3.35
N PRO A 56 9.94 6.60 4.26
CA PRO A 56 11.25 7.26 4.19
C PRO A 56 12.09 6.96 2.94
N TYR A 57 11.71 5.93 2.18
CA TYR A 57 12.34 5.54 0.92
C TYR A 57 11.52 5.95 -0.30
N THR A 58 10.59 6.91 -0.13
CA THR A 58 9.80 7.39 -1.25
C THR A 58 10.68 8.07 -2.29
N ASP A 59 10.34 7.86 -3.54
CA ASP A 59 10.93 8.53 -4.69
C ASP A 59 9.76 9.15 -5.46
N MET A 60 9.52 10.45 -5.23
CA MET A 60 8.35 11.15 -5.75
C MET A 60 8.41 11.22 -7.27
N ALA A 61 7.29 10.93 -7.93
CA ALA A 61 7.19 11.01 -9.38
C ALA A 61 7.36 12.45 -9.89
N ASP A 62 6.87 13.43 -9.13
CA ASP A 62 6.96 14.86 -9.37
C ASP A 62 7.54 15.63 -8.18
N ASP A 63 7.80 16.92 -8.37
CA ASP A 63 8.32 17.83 -7.34
C ASP A 63 7.19 18.48 -6.50
N ASN A 64 5.95 17.97 -6.58
CA ASN A 64 4.81 18.57 -5.90
C ASN A 64 4.84 18.23 -4.39
N PRO A 65 5.00 19.22 -3.50
CA PRO A 65 5.06 18.96 -2.06
C PRO A 65 3.69 18.60 -1.44
N ASP A 66 2.58 18.79 -2.17
CA ASP A 66 1.23 18.78 -1.59
C ASP A 66 0.56 17.39 -1.54
N SER A 67 1.13 16.35 -2.16
CA SER A 67 0.66 14.96 -1.99
C SER A 67 1.82 13.97 -1.86
N ILE A 68 2.28 13.75 -0.62
CA ILE A 68 3.33 12.78 -0.31
C ILE A 68 2.67 11.46 0.12
N ASP A 69 2.00 10.79 -0.82
CA ASP A 69 1.39 9.47 -0.63
C ASP A 69 2.10 8.38 -1.46
N CYS A 70 1.71 7.12 -1.23
CA CYS A 70 2.24 5.99 -1.99
C CYS A 70 1.91 6.09 -3.47
N GLY A 71 0.72 6.58 -3.84
CA GLY A 71 0.29 6.80 -5.23
C GLY A 71 1.23 7.69 -6.03
N SER A 72 1.84 8.65 -5.35
CA SER A 72 2.78 9.62 -5.92
C SER A 72 4.23 9.10 -6.02
N CYS A 73 4.51 7.89 -5.50
CA CYS A 73 5.85 7.30 -5.47
C CYS A 73 6.13 6.43 -6.71
N ARG A 74 7.30 6.62 -7.35
CA ARG A 74 7.77 5.81 -8.50
C ARG A 74 7.89 4.32 -8.22
N HIS A 75 8.08 3.95 -6.94
CA HIS A 75 8.15 2.55 -6.53
C HIS A 75 6.78 1.90 -6.35
N TYR A 76 5.71 2.67 -6.26
CA TYR A 76 4.37 2.13 -6.08
C TYR A 76 3.78 1.72 -7.42
N HIS A 77 3.16 0.55 -7.45
CA HIS A 77 2.43 0.07 -8.59
C HIS A 77 1.01 -0.26 -8.21
N GLN A 78 0.10 0.66 -8.52
CA GLN A 78 -1.33 0.49 -8.29
C GLN A 78 -1.88 -0.63 -9.19
N PHE A 79 -2.73 -1.49 -8.61
CA PHE A 79 -3.45 -2.48 -9.39
C PHE A 79 -4.53 -1.81 -10.25
N PRO A 80 -4.75 -2.26 -11.50
CA PRO A 80 -5.81 -1.70 -12.34
C PRO A 80 -7.19 -1.76 -11.68
N GLY A 81 -7.83 -0.60 -11.53
CA GLY A 81 -9.18 -0.50 -10.97
C GLY A 81 -9.28 -0.78 -9.47
N SER A 82 -8.20 -0.58 -8.72
CA SER A 82 -8.14 -0.78 -7.26
C SER A 82 -7.43 0.40 -6.60
N LEU A 83 -7.72 0.65 -5.32
CA LEU A 83 -6.94 1.56 -4.48
C LEU A 83 -5.71 0.89 -3.86
N LEU A 84 -5.51 -0.41 -4.08
CA LEU A 84 -4.37 -1.17 -3.61
C LEU A 84 -3.30 -1.27 -4.69
N GLY A 85 -2.07 -1.50 -4.24
CA GLY A 85 -0.92 -1.64 -5.10
C GLY A 85 0.29 -2.15 -4.34
N VAL A 86 1.35 -2.50 -5.07
CA VAL A 86 2.56 -3.10 -4.52
C VAL A 86 3.68 -2.09 -4.44
N CYS A 87 4.38 -2.04 -3.30
CA CYS A 87 5.63 -1.30 -3.20
C CYS A 87 6.80 -2.15 -3.75
N ARG A 88 7.50 -1.63 -4.76
CA ARG A 88 8.68 -2.27 -5.36
C ARG A 88 9.99 -1.95 -4.64
N ASN A 89 9.97 -1.10 -3.60
CA ASN A 89 11.19 -0.74 -2.90
C ASN A 89 11.71 -1.93 -2.09
N GLU A 90 12.92 -2.39 -2.41
CA GLU A 90 13.57 -3.55 -1.79
C GLU A 90 13.73 -3.40 -0.27
N GLN A 91 13.86 -2.18 0.25
CA GLN A 91 13.99 -1.91 1.69
C GLN A 91 12.67 -2.11 2.47
N ARG A 92 11.55 -2.26 1.77
CA ARG A 92 10.21 -2.47 2.34
C ARG A 92 9.79 -3.95 2.35
N ARG A 93 10.60 -4.87 1.82
CA ARG A 93 10.26 -6.31 1.82
C ARG A 93 10.13 -6.84 3.25
N SER A 94 9.18 -7.75 3.46
CA SER A 94 9.04 -8.46 4.74
C SER A 94 10.36 -9.18 5.09
N GLY A 95 10.76 -9.10 6.37
CA GLY A 95 12.05 -9.63 6.83
C GLY A 95 13.26 -8.70 6.64
N VAL A 96 13.13 -7.59 5.91
CA VAL A 96 14.16 -6.55 5.88
C VAL A 96 14.01 -5.65 7.09
N LYS A 97 15.04 -5.56 7.94
CA LYS A 97 15.04 -4.63 9.07
C LYS A 97 15.07 -3.19 8.54
N PRO A 98 14.08 -2.33 8.85
CA PRO A 98 14.11 -0.96 8.38
C PRO A 98 15.36 -0.27 8.95
N LYS A 99 16.16 0.35 8.07
CA LYS A 99 17.20 1.29 8.53
C LYS A 99 16.45 2.46 9.14
N ARG A 100 16.63 2.69 10.44
CA ARG A 100 16.05 3.83 11.16
C ARG A 100 16.40 5.14 10.44
N THR A 101 15.48 5.66 9.65
CA THR A 101 15.50 7.03 9.16
C THR A 101 14.74 7.89 10.17
N LYS A 102 15.35 9.00 10.57
CA LYS A 102 14.87 9.88 11.66
C LYS A 102 13.43 10.33 11.38
N ALA A 103 12.56 10.13 12.36
CA ALA A 103 11.21 10.69 12.35
C ALA A 103 11.29 12.21 12.15
N ARG A 104 10.48 12.77 11.24
CA ARG A 104 10.25 14.21 11.18
C ARG A 104 9.61 14.62 12.50
N ALA A 105 10.21 15.60 13.17
CA ALA A 105 9.73 16.14 14.42
C ALA A 105 8.30 16.67 14.26
N LYS A 106 7.41 16.18 15.12
CA LYS A 106 6.08 16.73 15.34
C LYS A 106 6.26 18.17 15.82
N LYS A 107 5.90 19.16 14.99
CA LYS A 107 5.69 20.52 15.51
C LYS A 107 4.30 20.55 16.12
N GLU A 108 4.27 20.46 17.45
CA GLU A 108 3.19 21.04 18.24
C GLU A 108 3.24 22.55 18.02
N ASP A 109 2.16 23.14 17.56
CA ASP A 109 1.97 24.59 17.66
C ASP A 109 0.68 24.83 18.45
N THR A 110 0.90 25.19 19.70
CA THR A 110 -0.05 25.77 20.64
C THR A 110 -0.07 27.26 20.36
N THR A 111 -1.24 27.83 20.03
CA THR A 111 -1.75 29.12 20.54
C THR A 111 -3.23 29.23 20.23
#